data_AF-A0A2G2G049-F1
#
_entry.id   AF-A0A2G2G049-F1
#
_cell.length_a   1.000
_cell.length_b   1.000
_cell.length_c   1.000
_cell.angle_alpha   90.00
_cell.angle_beta   90.00
_cell.angle_gamma   90.00
#
_symmetry.space_group_name_H-M   'P 1'
#
loop_
_entity.id
_entity.type
_entity.pdbx_description
1 polymer ?
#
loop_
_entity_poly.entity_id
_entity_poly.type
_entity_poly.pdbx_seq_one_letter_code
_entity_poly.pdbx_strand_id
1 'polypeptide(L)'
;MSNRLEELHYQYKRYYLKKILRLVGILVVVSSILGIGYLLIQDENYIQKPQPQSKIIEKVDEIVILSITSPSTKDSRKAYSLDVSVDELEASVHKIKAKNTPKIEYKKVSKTKVLKKAEVKKKVITKPLVQEEVRTSFFTDAQADKSLDAWIEKYNKKRSYSTAIYIAKQYYFDEEYKQAGIWAKRANQLNRNKEEAWLFYAKSVYVLGNIPKAKRILNIYLQYKKSTKAELLLSEWSK
;
A
#
# COMPACT_ATOMS: atom_id res chain seq x y z
N MET A 1 48.45 -8.05 -34.52
CA MET A 1 47.76 -8.08 -33.21
C MET A 1 47.04 -6.76 -32.87
N SER A 2 47.38 -5.63 -33.52
CA SER A 2 46.77 -4.30 -33.28
C SER A 2 45.26 -4.22 -33.59
N ASN A 3 44.81 -4.78 -34.72
CA ASN A 3 43.42 -4.61 -35.18
C ASN A 3 42.37 -5.19 -34.21
N ARG A 4 42.73 -6.23 -33.44
CA ARG A 4 41.83 -6.87 -32.47
C ARG A 4 41.62 -6.01 -31.20
N LEU A 5 42.61 -5.22 -30.82
CA LEU A 5 42.49 -4.29 -29.69
C LEU A 5 41.63 -3.08 -30.05
N GLU A 6 41.78 -2.55 -31.27
CA GLU A 6 40.94 -1.46 -31.76
C GLU A 6 39.46 -1.86 -31.85
N GLU A 7 39.19 -3.08 -32.31
CA GLU A 7 37.82 -3.60 -32.40
C GLU A 7 37.18 -3.79 -31.01
N LEU A 8 37.96 -4.26 -30.02
CA LEU A 8 37.52 -4.36 -28.64
C LEU A 8 37.23 -2.98 -28.02
N HIS A 9 38.10 -2.00 -28.28
CA HIS A 9 37.91 -0.61 -27.83
C HIS A 9 36.65 0.01 -28.42
N TYR A 10 36.37 -0.24 -29.71
CA TYR A 10 35.18 0.27 -30.38
C TYR A 10 33.89 -0.32 -29.78
N GLN A 11 33.85 -1.64 -29.53
CA GLN A 11 32.70 -2.29 -28.92
C GLN A 11 32.47 -1.82 -27.48
N TYR A 12 33.53 -1.67 -26.69
CA TYR A 12 33.46 -1.15 -25.33
C TYR A 12 32.92 0.29 -25.29
N LYS A 13 33.44 1.17 -26.16
CA LYS A 13 32.98 2.56 -26.27
C LYS A 13 31.49 2.63 -26.63
N ARG A 14 31.03 1.82 -27.58
CA ARG A 14 29.62 1.79 -28.00
C ARG A 14 28.69 1.34 -26.88
N TYR A 15 29.10 0.35 -26.09
CA TYR A 15 28.34 -0.11 -24.92
C TYR A 15 28.23 0.98 -23.85
N TYR A 16 29.36 1.61 -23.52
CA TYR A 16 29.41 2.66 -22.50
C TYR A 16 28.62 3.90 -22.92
N LEU A 17 28.68 4.30 -24.19
CA LEU A 17 27.94 5.44 -24.73
C LEU A 17 26.42 5.22 -24.65
N LYS A 18 25.93 4.02 -24.97
CA LYS A 18 24.49 3.68 -24.83
C LYS A 18 24.06 3.70 -23.36
N LYS A 19 24.93 3.25 -22.44
CA LYS A 19 24.64 3.27 -21.00
C LYS A 19 24.59 4.70 -20.45
N ILE A 20 25.54 5.56 -20.85
CA ILE A 20 25.52 6.99 -20.49
C ILE A 20 24.29 7.68 -21.05
N LEU A 21 23.95 7.45 -22.33
CA LEU A 21 22.81 8.13 -22.95
C LEU A 21 21.49 7.83 -22.22
N ARG A 22 21.32 6.59 -21.72
CA ARG A 22 20.19 6.22 -20.86
C ARG A 22 20.20 6.95 -19.51
N LEU A 23 21.37 7.09 -18.88
CA LEU A 23 21.51 7.82 -17.62
C LEU A 23 21.23 9.32 -17.78
N VAL A 24 21.75 9.93 -18.84
CA VAL A 24 21.48 11.34 -19.18
C VAL A 24 19.99 11.56 -19.43
N GLY A 25 19.32 10.64 -20.14
CA GLY A 25 17.87 10.69 -20.34
C GLY A 25 17.09 10.70 -19.02
N ILE A 26 17.48 9.87 -18.06
CA ILE A 26 16.85 9.84 -16.72
C ILE A 26 17.10 11.16 -15.97
N LEU A 27 18.32 11.70 -16.02
CA LEU A 27 18.66 12.97 -15.37
C LEU A 27 17.85 14.16 -15.93
N VAL A 28 17.63 14.21 -17.24
CA VAL A 28 16.82 15.26 -17.88
C VAL A 28 15.36 15.19 -17.42
N VAL A 29 14.80 13.99 -17.30
CA VAL A 29 13.42 13.79 -16.82
C VAL A 29 13.30 14.22 -15.35
N VAL A 30 14.25 13.84 -14.49
CA VAL A 30 14.27 14.25 -13.08
C VAL A 30 14.39 15.77 -12.95
N SER A 31 15.29 16.40 -13.73
CA SER A 31 15.44 17.86 -13.75
C SER A 31 14.15 18.57 -14.20
N SER A 32 13.45 18.00 -15.19
CA SER A 32 12.17 18.55 -15.67
C SER A 32 11.08 18.49 -14.60
N ILE A 33 10.98 17.39 -13.86
CA ILE A 33 10.00 17.23 -12.76
C ILE A 33 10.29 18.24 -11.63
N LEU A 34 11.57 18.41 -11.27
CA LEU A 34 11.97 19.39 -10.27
C LEU A 34 11.67 20.83 -10.71
N GLY A 35 11.91 21.16 -11.99
CA GLY A 35 11.58 22.46 -12.56
C GLY A 35 10.08 22.75 -12.54
N ILE A 36 9.25 21.78 -12.93
CA ILE A 36 7.78 21.92 -12.87
C ILE A 36 7.33 22.11 -11.41
N GLY A 37 7.87 21.34 -10.47
CA GLY A 37 7.58 21.51 -9.05
C GLY A 37 7.93 22.90 -8.52
N TYR A 38 9.08 23.45 -8.94
CA TYR A 38 9.49 24.80 -8.58
C TYR A 38 8.53 25.87 -9.13
N LEU A 39 8.04 25.70 -10.38
CA LEU A 39 7.06 26.62 -10.96
C LEU A 39 5.72 26.61 -10.23
N LEU A 40 5.26 25.44 -9.77
CA LEU A 40 4.01 25.34 -9.01
C LEU A 40 4.10 26.00 -7.62
N ILE A 41 5.26 25.95 -6.96
CA ILE A 41 5.48 26.61 -5.66
C ILE A 41 5.52 28.15 -5.80
N GLN A 42 5.97 28.68 -6.93
CA GLN A 42 5.94 30.12 -7.20
C GLN A 42 4.50 30.63 -7.39
N ASP A 43 3.62 29.84 -7.99
CA ASP A 43 2.21 30.21 -8.22
C ASP A 43 1.42 30.29 -6.91
N GLU A 44 1.67 29.37 -5.97
CA GLU A 44 1.03 29.35 -4.65
C GLU A 44 1.39 30.58 -3.78
N ASN A 45 2.60 31.13 -3.97
CA ASN A 45 3.06 32.36 -3.29
C ASN A 45 2.53 33.65 -3.95
N TYR A 46 1.90 33.60 -5.12
CA TYR A 46 1.31 34.79 -5.77
C TYR A 46 -0.09 35.12 -5.25
N ILE A 47 -0.78 34.17 -4.62
CA ILE A 47 -2.19 34.30 -4.20
C ILE A 47 -2.35 34.90 -2.79
N GLN A 48 -1.29 34.97 -1.97
CA GLN A 48 -1.31 35.66 -0.67
C GLN A 48 -0.64 37.04 -0.73
N LYS A 49 -1.22 37.98 -1.49
CA LYS A 49 -1.04 39.41 -1.16
C LYS A 49 -2.09 39.80 -0.11
N PRO A 50 -1.70 40.16 1.12
CA PRO A 50 -2.66 40.62 2.12
C PRO A 50 -3.31 41.93 1.68
N GLN A 51 -4.64 41.95 1.66
CA GLN A 51 -5.46 43.14 1.44
C GLN A 51 -5.25 44.13 2.61
N PRO A 52 -5.16 45.45 2.35
CA PRO A 52 -4.99 46.45 3.39
C PRO A 52 -6.27 46.57 4.22
N GLN A 53 -6.20 46.17 5.49
CA GLN A 53 -7.28 46.35 6.46
C GLN A 53 -7.33 47.82 6.92
N SER A 54 -8.51 48.42 6.76
CA SER A 54 -8.85 49.75 7.25
C SER A 54 -8.70 49.85 8.76
N LYS A 55 -7.99 50.88 9.22
CA LYS A 55 -7.83 51.26 10.63
C LYS A 55 -9.19 51.60 11.25
N ILE A 56 -9.56 50.89 12.31
CA ILE A 56 -10.41 51.43 13.37
C ILE A 56 -9.55 51.43 14.64
N ILE A 57 -9.37 52.63 15.17
CA ILE A 57 -8.65 52.90 16.41
C ILE A 57 -9.67 52.79 17.53
N GLU A 58 -9.47 51.86 18.46
CA GLU A 58 -9.86 52.09 19.85
C GLU A 58 -8.85 51.46 20.78
N LYS A 59 -8.38 52.33 21.68
CA LYS A 59 -7.34 52.18 22.69
C LYS A 59 -7.99 51.58 23.93
N VAL A 60 -7.31 50.66 24.63
CA VAL A 60 -7.28 50.51 26.10
C VAL A 60 -6.47 49.24 26.48
N ASP A 61 -5.34 49.51 27.12
CA ASP A 61 -4.67 48.85 28.25
C ASP A 61 -4.11 47.41 28.14
N GLU A 62 -2.79 47.40 27.91
CA GLU A 62 -1.74 46.79 28.75
C GLU A 62 -2.14 45.61 29.65
N ILE A 63 -1.61 44.40 29.37
CA ILE A 63 -1.17 43.38 30.36
C ILE A 63 -0.34 42.26 29.66
N VAL A 64 0.92 42.20 30.08
CA VAL A 64 1.77 41.03 30.38
C VAL A 64 2.09 39.99 29.29
N ILE A 65 3.37 39.98 28.94
CA ILE A 65 4.11 38.98 28.16
C ILE A 65 4.18 37.66 28.95
N LEU A 66 3.75 36.55 28.34
CA LEU A 66 4.27 35.23 28.66
C LEU A 66 4.60 34.47 27.37
N SER A 67 5.90 34.32 27.13
CA SER A 67 6.49 33.45 26.12
C SER A 67 6.20 31.98 26.43
N ILE A 68 5.41 31.32 25.58
CA ILE A 68 5.27 29.86 25.59
C ILE A 68 6.03 29.30 24.39
N THR A 69 7.21 28.80 24.70
CA THR A 69 8.04 27.92 23.87
C THR A 69 7.23 26.72 23.42
N SER A 70 7.11 26.50 22.10
CA SER A 70 6.56 25.27 21.54
C SER A 70 7.45 24.07 21.88
N PRO A 71 6.92 23.00 22.50
CA PRO A 71 7.61 21.72 22.51
C PRO A 71 7.32 20.97 21.20
N SER A 72 8.33 20.88 20.35
CA SER A 72 8.42 19.92 19.26
C SER A 72 8.23 18.50 19.80
N THR A 73 7.09 17.88 19.50
CA THR A 73 6.87 16.46 19.75
C THR A 73 7.38 15.67 18.55
N LYS A 74 8.41 14.85 18.82
CA LYS A 74 8.90 13.76 17.96
C LYS A 74 7.73 12.82 17.59
N ASP A 75 7.13 13.00 16.41
CA ASP A 75 6.29 11.99 15.79
C ASP A 75 7.16 11.04 14.95
N SER A 76 7.65 9.98 15.58
CA SER A 76 8.31 8.87 14.90
C SER A 76 7.27 7.97 14.24
N ARG A 77 6.67 8.45 13.15
CA ARG A 77 5.99 7.55 12.20
C ARG A 77 7.08 6.83 11.42
N LYS A 78 7.43 5.60 11.84
CA LYS A 78 8.13 4.69 10.93
C LYS A 78 7.26 4.52 9.69
N ALA A 79 7.67 5.13 8.57
CA ALA A 79 7.04 4.95 7.28
C ALA A 79 7.13 3.46 6.93
N TYR A 80 6.00 2.76 6.96
CA TYR A 80 5.93 1.38 6.52
C TYR A 80 5.71 1.40 5.02
N SER A 81 6.76 1.12 4.27
CA SER A 81 6.68 0.90 2.84
C SER A 81 6.37 -0.59 2.58
N LEU A 82 5.62 -0.86 1.50
CA LEU A 82 5.29 -2.23 1.08
C LEU A 82 6.48 -2.96 0.46
N ASP A 83 7.63 -2.31 0.34
CA ASP A 83 8.91 -2.79 -0.17
C ASP A 83 9.67 -3.72 0.80
N VAL A 84 9.02 -4.13 1.90
CA VAL A 84 9.56 -5.11 2.87
C VAL A 84 10.23 -6.27 2.15
N SER A 85 11.51 -6.47 2.46
CA SER A 85 12.34 -7.49 1.84
C SER A 85 11.77 -8.89 2.11
N VAL A 86 12.07 -9.79 1.20
CA VAL A 86 11.76 -11.22 1.36
C VAL A 86 12.27 -11.76 2.70
N ASP A 87 13.47 -11.34 3.09
CA ASP A 87 14.14 -11.82 4.30
C ASP A 87 13.46 -11.32 5.57
N GLU A 88 12.89 -10.12 5.58
CA GLU A 88 12.12 -9.63 6.73
C GLU A 88 10.77 -10.37 6.85
N LEU A 89 10.18 -10.76 5.73
CA LEU A 89 8.99 -11.63 5.72
C LEU A 89 9.32 -13.01 6.29
N GLU A 90 10.44 -13.61 5.89
CA GLU A 90 10.87 -14.91 6.43
C GLU A 90 11.36 -14.82 7.89
N ALA A 91 12.04 -13.74 8.27
CA ALA A 91 12.43 -13.51 9.65
C ALA A 91 11.21 -13.37 10.57
N SER A 92 10.12 -12.78 10.07
CA SER A 92 8.84 -12.75 10.79
C SER A 92 8.23 -14.15 10.91
N VAL A 93 8.38 -15.01 9.90
CA VAL A 93 7.97 -16.43 9.95
C VAL A 93 8.75 -17.20 11.03
N HIS A 94 10.07 -17.02 11.06
CA HIS A 94 10.96 -17.70 12.00
C HIS A 94 10.75 -17.26 13.45
N LYS A 95 10.58 -15.97 13.71
CA LYS A 95 10.33 -15.44 15.08
C LYS A 95 9.03 -15.95 15.71
N ILE A 96 8.06 -16.39 14.90
CA ILE A 96 6.74 -16.85 15.40
C ILE A 96 6.64 -18.39 15.41
N LYS A 97 7.43 -19.12 14.61
CA LYS A 97 7.58 -20.59 14.75
C LYS A 97 8.10 -20.98 16.14
N ALA A 98 8.93 -20.14 16.76
CA ALA A 98 9.43 -20.35 18.12
C ALA A 98 8.38 -20.18 19.23
N LYS A 99 7.21 -19.56 18.95
CA LYS A 99 6.23 -19.18 20.00
C LYS A 99 4.91 -19.95 19.97
N ASN A 100 4.60 -20.71 18.92
CA ASN A 100 3.34 -21.44 18.81
C ASN A 100 3.47 -22.66 17.87
N THR A 101 3.81 -23.81 18.43
CA THR A 101 3.62 -25.14 17.82
C THR A 101 2.38 -25.81 18.42
N PRO A 102 1.19 -25.69 17.81
CA PRO A 102 0.09 -26.59 18.11
C PRO A 102 0.33 -27.93 17.40
N LYS A 103 0.32 -29.02 18.19
CA LYS A 103 0.32 -30.41 17.70
C LYS A 103 -1.01 -30.68 17.01
N ILE A 104 -1.01 -30.75 15.67
CA ILE A 104 -2.21 -31.12 14.89
C ILE A 104 -2.02 -32.57 14.44
N GLU A 105 -2.90 -33.43 14.95
CA GLU A 105 -3.05 -34.83 14.58
C GLU A 105 -3.94 -34.90 13.32
N TYR A 106 -3.39 -35.40 12.22
CA TYR A 106 -4.08 -35.46 10.93
C TYR A 106 -4.82 -36.79 10.78
N LYS A 107 -6.16 -36.77 10.85
CA LYS A 107 -6.99 -37.88 10.39
C LYS A 107 -7.14 -37.79 8.86
N LYS A 108 -6.58 -38.78 8.14
CA LYS A 108 -6.72 -38.93 6.67
C LYS A 108 -8.14 -39.40 6.34
N VAL A 109 -8.83 -38.71 5.43
CA VAL A 109 -9.99 -39.27 4.72
C VAL A 109 -9.83 -39.03 3.22
N SER A 110 -10.18 -40.08 2.49
CA SER A 110 -9.86 -40.44 1.11
C SER A 110 -10.57 -39.61 0.03
N LYS A 111 -9.97 -39.59 -1.17
CA LYS A 111 -10.47 -39.03 -2.43
C LYS A 111 -11.42 -40.02 -3.13
N THR A 112 -12.42 -39.53 -3.89
CA THR A 112 -12.94 -40.03 -5.20
C THR A 112 -14.03 -39.02 -5.67
N LYS A 113 -13.81 -38.21 -6.75
CA LYS A 113 -14.31 -38.32 -8.16
C LYS A 113 -15.86 -38.08 -8.26
N VAL A 114 -16.49 -37.27 -9.12
CA VAL A 114 -16.38 -36.99 -10.57
C VAL A 114 -17.12 -35.67 -10.96
N LEU A 115 -16.60 -35.01 -12.01
CA LEU A 115 -17.12 -34.01 -12.97
C LEU A 115 -18.65 -33.88 -13.19
N LYS A 116 -19.12 -32.63 -13.42
CA LYS A 116 -20.00 -32.28 -14.56
C LYS A 116 -19.94 -30.78 -14.91
N LYS A 117 -19.72 -30.53 -16.21
CA LYS A 117 -19.60 -29.24 -16.92
C LYS A 117 -21.01 -28.75 -17.31
N ALA A 118 -21.30 -27.46 -17.11
CA ALA A 118 -22.46 -26.80 -17.71
C ALA A 118 -22.01 -25.44 -18.29
N GLU A 119 -22.18 -25.29 -19.60
CA GLU A 119 -22.01 -24.06 -20.37
C GLU A 119 -23.28 -23.21 -20.31
N VAL A 120 -23.19 -21.93 -19.95
CA VAL A 120 -24.25 -20.95 -20.25
C VAL A 120 -23.63 -19.60 -20.67
N LYS A 121 -23.65 -19.42 -22.00
CA LYS A 121 -23.97 -18.23 -22.81
C LYS A 121 -23.53 -16.83 -22.34
N LYS A 122 -22.66 -16.22 -23.17
CA LYS A 122 -22.41 -14.78 -23.29
C LYS A 122 -23.72 -13.98 -23.51
N LYS A 123 -23.89 -12.89 -22.77
CA LYS A 123 -24.63 -11.70 -23.19
C LYS A 123 -23.73 -10.48 -23.05
N VAL A 124 -23.68 -9.69 -24.11
CA VAL A 124 -22.92 -8.45 -24.27
C VAL A 124 -23.94 -7.29 -24.28
N ILE A 125 -23.48 -6.10 -23.84
CA ILE A 125 -24.06 -4.76 -24.00
C ILE A 125 -25.22 -4.49 -23.02
N THR A 126 -25.23 -3.45 -22.17
CA THR A 126 -24.98 -2.01 -22.34
C THR A 126 -24.41 -1.35 -21.07
N LYS A 127 -23.46 -0.42 -21.26
CA LYS A 127 -22.91 0.47 -20.22
C LYS A 127 -23.86 1.65 -19.98
N PRO A 128 -24.34 1.93 -18.75
CA PRO A 128 -24.91 3.21 -18.41
C PRO A 128 -23.85 4.17 -17.86
N LEU A 129 -24.19 5.44 -18.01
CA LEU A 129 -23.47 6.67 -17.74
C LEU A 129 -22.98 6.76 -16.28
N VAL A 130 -21.75 7.21 -16.09
CA VAL A 130 -21.13 7.45 -14.78
C VAL A 130 -21.85 8.60 -14.08
N GLN A 131 -22.62 8.28 -13.03
CA GLN A 131 -22.85 9.20 -11.92
C GLN A 131 -21.77 8.92 -10.88
N GLU A 132 -21.07 9.96 -10.46
CA GLU A 132 -20.04 9.91 -9.44
C GLU A 132 -20.73 9.70 -8.08
N GLU A 133 -20.96 8.43 -7.72
CA GLU A 133 -21.51 8.06 -6.43
C GLU A 133 -20.49 8.44 -5.34
N VAL A 134 -20.91 9.34 -4.43
CA VAL A 134 -20.19 9.65 -3.20
C VAL A 134 -19.94 8.32 -2.47
N ARG A 135 -18.67 7.91 -2.38
CA ARG A 135 -18.25 6.63 -1.80
C ARG A 135 -18.52 6.60 -0.29
N THR A 136 -19.75 6.27 0.11
CA THR A 136 -20.15 6.18 1.52
C THR A 136 -19.74 4.84 2.11
N SER A 137 -18.44 4.66 2.34
CA SER A 137 -17.83 3.57 3.14
C SER A 137 -18.09 2.12 2.69
N PHE A 138 -17.19 1.21 3.06
CA PHE A 138 -17.34 -0.22 2.73
C PHE A 138 -18.37 -0.96 3.62
N PHE A 139 -19.00 -0.32 4.61
CA PHE A 139 -19.75 -1.00 5.67
C PHE A 139 -21.10 -0.36 6.01
N THR A 140 -21.98 -1.12 6.67
CA THR A 140 -23.36 -0.76 7.08
C THR A 140 -23.46 0.62 7.76
N ASP A 141 -24.56 1.33 7.53
CA ASP A 141 -24.85 2.71 7.97
C ASP A 141 -24.45 3.02 9.43
N ALA A 142 -24.63 2.08 10.36
CA ALA A 142 -24.26 2.24 11.78
C ALA A 142 -22.75 2.45 12.06
N GLN A 143 -21.89 2.16 11.07
CA GLN A 143 -20.43 2.37 11.15
C GLN A 143 -19.93 3.44 10.17
N ALA A 144 -20.81 3.93 9.29
CA ALA A 144 -20.51 4.99 8.34
C ALA A 144 -20.29 6.35 9.04
N ASP A 145 -20.93 6.56 10.19
CA ASP A 145 -20.84 7.82 10.96
C ASP A 145 -19.44 8.12 11.53
N LYS A 146 -18.54 7.13 11.58
CA LYS A 146 -17.19 7.34 12.10
C LYS A 146 -16.19 7.45 10.97
N SER A 147 -15.54 8.62 10.88
CA SER A 147 -14.44 8.85 9.95
C SER A 147 -13.34 7.78 10.09
N LEU A 148 -12.66 7.48 8.98
CA LEU A 148 -11.53 6.55 8.97
C LEU A 148 -10.44 6.94 9.99
N ASP A 149 -10.25 8.25 10.21
CA ASP A 149 -9.31 8.78 11.20
C ASP A 149 -9.65 8.35 12.63
N ALA A 150 -10.94 8.34 13.01
CA ALA A 150 -11.37 7.87 14.33
C ALA A 150 -11.02 6.38 14.53
N TRP A 151 -11.05 5.57 13.47
CA TRP A 151 -10.63 4.17 13.53
C TRP A 151 -9.11 4.02 13.65
N ILE A 152 -8.35 4.87 12.96
CA ILE A 152 -6.88 4.92 13.07
C ILE A 152 -6.47 5.33 14.49
N GLU A 153 -7.10 6.36 15.05
CA GLU A 153 -6.87 6.77 16.44
C GLU A 153 -7.21 5.65 17.42
N LYS A 154 -8.35 4.98 17.24
CA LYS A 154 -8.75 3.83 18.06
C LYS A 154 -7.70 2.72 18.01
N TYR A 155 -7.14 2.45 16.83
CA TYR A 155 -6.07 1.48 16.67
C TYR A 155 -4.79 1.91 17.40
N ASN A 156 -4.43 3.18 17.31
CA ASN A 156 -3.23 3.73 17.95
C ASN A 156 -3.35 3.69 19.49
N LYS A 157 -4.55 3.93 20.03
CA LYS A 157 -4.85 3.77 21.46
C LYS A 157 -4.78 2.30 21.90
N LYS A 158 -5.38 1.38 21.11
CA LYS A 158 -5.35 -0.05 21.39
C LYS A 158 -5.31 -0.85 20.09
N ARG A 159 -4.15 -1.43 19.80
CA ARG A 159 -3.96 -2.28 18.61
C ARG A 159 -4.90 -3.48 18.68
N SER A 160 -5.72 -3.64 17.65
CA SER A 160 -6.67 -4.74 17.52
C SER A 160 -6.72 -5.23 16.09
N TYR A 161 -6.84 -6.55 15.92
CA TYR A 161 -7.05 -7.17 14.61
C TYR A 161 -8.28 -6.57 13.91
N SER A 162 -9.41 -6.49 14.62
CA SER A 162 -10.67 -6.03 14.06
C SER A 162 -10.59 -4.60 13.54
N THR A 163 -9.93 -3.71 14.29
CA THR A 163 -9.70 -2.32 13.90
C THR A 163 -8.75 -2.24 12.70
N ALA A 164 -7.64 -2.98 12.69
CA ALA A 164 -6.69 -2.96 11.57
C ALA A 164 -7.29 -3.49 10.27
N ILE A 165 -8.05 -4.59 10.32
CA ILE A 165 -8.68 -5.16 9.12
C ILE A 165 -9.83 -4.28 8.61
N TYR A 166 -10.54 -3.58 9.51
CA TYR A 166 -11.54 -2.58 9.13
C TYR A 166 -10.88 -1.46 8.31
N ILE A 167 -9.80 -0.87 8.84
CA ILE A 167 -9.07 0.20 8.15
C ILE A 167 -8.53 -0.29 6.81
N ALA A 168 -8.01 -1.52 6.74
CA ALA A 168 -7.51 -2.11 5.50
C ALA A 168 -8.61 -2.27 4.43
N LYS A 169 -9.80 -2.72 4.83
CA LYS A 169 -10.96 -2.88 3.95
C LYS A 169 -11.43 -1.52 3.42
N GLN A 170 -11.49 -0.51 4.27
CA GLN A 170 -11.86 0.84 3.87
C GLN A 170 -10.87 1.41 2.85
N TYR A 171 -9.56 1.38 3.13
CA TYR A 171 -8.56 1.81 2.14
C TYR A 171 -8.60 1.00 0.85
N TYR A 172 -8.94 -0.29 0.90
CA TYR A 172 -9.05 -1.09 -0.32
C TYR A 172 -10.26 -0.66 -1.16
N PHE A 173 -11.38 -0.34 -0.51
CA PHE A 173 -12.58 0.20 -1.15
C PHE A 173 -12.34 1.57 -1.76
N ASP A 174 -11.55 2.40 -1.08
CA ASP A 174 -11.14 3.72 -1.55
C ASP A 174 -10.05 3.64 -2.65
N GLU A 175 -9.66 2.43 -3.09
CA GLU A 175 -8.60 2.16 -4.07
C GLU A 175 -7.19 2.59 -3.63
N GLU A 176 -7.02 2.90 -2.35
CA GLU A 176 -5.75 3.21 -1.69
C GLU A 176 -4.99 1.91 -1.33
N TYR A 177 -4.68 1.11 -2.35
CA TYR A 177 -4.12 -0.24 -2.20
C TYR A 177 -2.83 -0.28 -1.40
N LYS A 178 -2.01 0.78 -1.47
CA LYS A 178 -0.79 0.88 -0.67
C LYS A 178 -1.11 0.85 0.83
N GLN A 179 -2.06 1.67 1.27
CA GLN A 179 -2.49 1.73 2.66
C GLN A 179 -3.23 0.47 3.06
N ALA A 180 -4.12 -0.04 2.19
CA ALA A 180 -4.82 -1.30 2.41
C ALA A 180 -3.86 -2.45 2.71
N GLY A 181 -2.79 -2.58 1.92
CA GLY A 181 -1.76 -3.59 2.12
C GLY A 181 -1.00 -3.44 3.44
N ILE A 182 -0.65 -2.21 3.82
CA ILE A 182 0.03 -1.91 5.10
C ILE A 182 -0.85 -2.30 6.28
N TRP A 183 -2.11 -1.90 6.27
CA TRP A 183 -3.06 -2.19 7.35
C TRP A 183 -3.43 -3.67 7.42
N ALA A 184 -3.58 -4.34 6.28
CA ALA A 184 -3.80 -5.78 6.23
C ALA A 184 -2.57 -6.55 6.79
N LYS A 185 -1.35 -6.10 6.47
CA LYS A 185 -0.12 -6.65 7.07
C LYS A 185 -0.10 -6.45 8.60
N ARG A 186 -0.49 -5.28 9.10
CA ARG A 186 -0.61 -5.03 10.56
C ARG A 186 -1.63 -5.97 11.21
N ALA A 187 -2.77 -6.20 10.56
CA ALA A 187 -3.76 -7.16 11.03
C ALA A 187 -3.17 -8.59 11.09
N ASN A 188 -2.42 -9.02 10.07
CA ASN A 188 -1.74 -10.32 10.07
C ASN A 188 -0.74 -10.48 11.23
N GLN A 189 0.00 -9.41 11.56
CA GLN A 189 0.93 -9.41 12.71
C GLN A 189 0.21 -9.59 14.05
N LEU A 190 -1.04 -9.12 14.17
CA LEU A 190 -1.86 -9.30 15.37
C LEU A 190 -2.53 -10.67 15.41
N ASN A 191 -3.01 -11.17 14.27
CA ASN A 191 -3.62 -12.50 14.18
C ASN A 191 -3.42 -13.13 12.80
N ARG A 192 -2.37 -13.94 12.68
CA ARG A 192 -2.01 -14.67 11.46
C ARG A 192 -2.98 -15.77 11.06
N ASN A 193 -3.87 -16.21 11.94
CA ASN A 193 -4.78 -17.34 11.65
C ASN A 193 -6.02 -16.88 10.86
N LYS A 194 -6.26 -15.57 10.78
CA LYS A 194 -7.43 -14.99 10.13
C LYS A 194 -7.17 -14.75 8.65
N GLU A 195 -7.92 -15.45 7.82
CA GLU A 195 -7.83 -15.44 6.36
C GLU A 195 -7.88 -14.03 5.76
N GLU A 196 -8.83 -13.19 6.19
CA GLU A 196 -9.13 -11.91 5.54
C GLU A 196 -7.90 -11.01 5.39
N ALA A 197 -7.08 -10.91 6.43
CA ALA A 197 -5.93 -10.03 6.43
C ALA A 197 -4.83 -10.51 5.47
N TRP A 198 -4.69 -11.81 5.24
CA TRP A 198 -3.80 -12.36 4.22
C TRP A 198 -4.32 -12.07 2.82
N LEU A 199 -5.62 -12.23 2.61
CA LEU A 199 -6.25 -11.96 1.32
C LEU A 199 -6.14 -10.49 0.93
N PHE A 200 -6.48 -9.55 1.82
CA PHE A 200 -6.35 -8.12 1.54
C PHE A 200 -4.90 -7.70 1.34
N TYR A 201 -3.96 -8.29 2.08
CA TYR A 201 -2.53 -7.99 1.87
C TYR A 201 -2.07 -8.47 0.50
N ALA A 202 -2.37 -9.71 0.12
CA ALA A 202 -2.01 -10.26 -1.19
C ALA A 202 -2.67 -9.50 -2.34
N LYS A 203 -3.99 -9.23 -2.24
CA LYS A 203 -4.74 -8.49 -3.26
C LYS A 203 -4.20 -7.07 -3.47
N SER A 204 -3.89 -6.37 -2.38
CA SER A 204 -3.30 -5.03 -2.45
C SER A 204 -1.95 -5.04 -3.19
N VAL A 205 -1.08 -6.01 -2.87
CA VAL A 205 0.22 -6.17 -3.53
C VAL A 205 0.07 -6.58 -5.00
N TYR A 206 -0.95 -7.38 -5.31
CA TYR A 206 -1.26 -7.80 -6.68
C TYR A 206 -1.67 -6.62 -7.56
N VAL A 207 -2.61 -5.78 -7.08
CA VAL A 207 -3.08 -4.60 -7.82
C VAL A 207 -1.96 -3.57 -8.02
N LEU A 208 -1.02 -3.48 -7.08
CA LEU A 208 0.19 -2.67 -7.23
C LEU A 208 1.24 -3.26 -8.20
N GLY A 209 0.92 -4.35 -8.90
CA GLY A 209 1.74 -4.94 -9.96
C GLY A 209 2.82 -5.92 -9.48
N ASN A 210 2.97 -6.14 -8.16
CA ASN A 210 3.96 -7.09 -7.64
C ASN A 210 3.37 -8.50 -7.49
N ILE A 211 3.04 -9.10 -8.63
CA ILE A 211 2.41 -10.42 -8.73
C ILE A 211 3.22 -11.52 -8.02
N PRO A 212 4.56 -11.62 -8.17
CA PRO A 212 5.34 -12.66 -7.49
C PRO A 212 5.22 -12.57 -5.97
N LYS A 213 5.27 -11.36 -5.42
CA LYS A 213 5.13 -11.13 -3.97
C LYS A 213 3.72 -11.46 -3.49
N ALA A 214 2.69 -11.08 -4.24
CA ALA A 214 1.30 -11.42 -3.90
C ALA A 214 1.08 -12.93 -3.79
N LYS A 215 1.56 -13.70 -4.78
CA LYS A 215 1.51 -15.17 -4.76
C LYS A 215 2.28 -15.75 -3.57
N ARG A 216 3.47 -15.21 -3.27
CA ARG A 216 4.27 -15.64 -2.12
C ARG A 216 3.52 -15.43 -0.80
N ILE A 217 2.83 -14.30 -0.62
CA ILE A 217 2.02 -14.02 0.57
C ILE A 217 0.94 -15.09 0.75
N LEU A 218 0.22 -15.46 -0.31
CA LEU A 218 -0.80 -16.54 -0.25
C LEU A 218 -0.19 -17.90 0.05
N ASN A 219 0.92 -18.25 -0.60
CA ASN A 219 1.63 -19.50 -0.33
C ASN A 219 2.08 -19.61 1.13
N ILE A 220 2.62 -18.52 1.70
CA ILE A 220 3.00 -18.48 3.11
C ILE A 220 1.77 -18.71 4.00
N TYR A 221 0.63 -18.06 3.72
CA TYR A 221 -0.58 -18.29 4.49
C TYR A 221 -1.04 -19.76 4.44
N LEU A 222 -1.01 -20.37 3.26
CA LEU A 222 -1.41 -21.75 3.04
C LEU A 222 -0.52 -22.77 3.75
N GLN A 223 0.71 -22.41 4.13
CA GLN A 223 1.56 -23.26 4.99
C GLN A 223 1.01 -23.40 6.43
N TYR A 224 0.19 -22.45 6.90
CA TYR A 224 -0.37 -22.45 8.25
C TYR A 224 -1.82 -22.93 8.30
N LYS A 225 -2.62 -22.56 7.29
CA LYS A 225 -4.08 -22.74 7.27
C LYS A 225 -4.53 -23.11 5.87
N LYS A 226 -5.32 -24.17 5.77
CA LYS A 226 -6.07 -24.46 4.55
C LYS A 226 -7.10 -23.36 4.32
N SER A 227 -7.14 -22.83 3.11
CA SER A 227 -8.06 -21.77 2.71
C SER A 227 -8.39 -21.93 1.24
N THR A 228 -9.64 -22.32 0.96
CA THR A 228 -10.15 -22.44 -0.40
C THR A 228 -10.09 -21.11 -1.13
N LYS A 229 -10.32 -19.98 -0.43
CA LYS A 229 -10.23 -18.65 -1.05
C LYS A 229 -8.82 -18.30 -1.48
N ALA A 230 -7.81 -18.58 -0.65
CA ALA A 230 -6.42 -18.34 -0.99
C ALA A 230 -5.94 -19.25 -2.13
N GLU A 231 -6.35 -20.52 -2.14
CA GLU A 231 -6.07 -21.46 -3.24
C GLU A 231 -6.69 -20.99 -4.56
N LEU A 232 -7.95 -20.55 -4.54
CA LEU A 232 -8.64 -20.01 -5.71
C LEU A 232 -7.94 -18.76 -6.26
N LEU A 233 -7.62 -17.79 -5.40
CA LEU A 233 -6.87 -16.58 -5.79
C LEU A 233 -5.51 -16.94 -6.41
N LEU A 234 -4.78 -17.87 -5.80
CA LEU A 234 -3.48 -18.30 -6.31
C LEU A 234 -3.59 -18.98 -7.68
N SER A 235 -4.63 -19.80 -7.88
CA SER A 235 -4.93 -20.46 -9.15
C SER A 235 -5.30 -19.45 -10.23
N GLU A 236 -6.16 -18.48 -9.91
CA GLU A 236 -6.58 -17.41 -10.83
C GLU A 236 -5.39 -16.61 -11.34
N TRP A 237 -4.46 -16.25 -10.46
CA TRP A 237 -3.29 -15.45 -10.81
C TRP A 237 -2.17 -16.22 -11.51
N SER A 238 -2.27 -17.55 -11.61
CA SER A 238 -1.24 -18.43 -12.19
C SER A 238 -1.58 -18.95 -13.58
N LYS A 239 -2.71 -18.52 -14.13
CA LYS A 239 -3.05 -18.68 -15.53
C LYS A 239 -2.36 -17.61 -16.37
#